data_AF-A0AAW9DL51-F1
#
_entry.id   AF-A0AAW9DL51-F1
#
_cell.length_a   1.000
_cell.length_b   1.000
_cell.length_c   1.000
_cell.angle_alpha   90.00
_cell.angle_beta   90.00
_cell.angle_gamma   90.00
#
_symmetry.space_group_name_H-M   'P 1'
#
loop_
_entity.id
_entity.type
_entity.pdbx_description
1 polymer ?
#
loop_
_entity_poly.entity_id
_entity_poly.type
_entity_poly.pdbx_seq_one_letter_code
_entity_poly.pdbx_strand_id
1 'polypeptide(L)'
;MTSHYFSCAETAKLVRNELKSRFPGVKFSVRSNTYAGGASIDVSWVDGPAAKIVDAVVGQFAGGRFDSSIDMAYNVSHWMTQDGRIVIASNPGTGDQKGSHSAERNWMPEPDAKLVRFGADFIFTKRAISPNLARRALDRLAAKGYPVECVEIRVSDYDGEAYIHQTTRDETLTRGFDMEREANEAIQRTHCAA
;
A
#
# COMPACT_ATOMS: atom_id res chain seq x y z
N MET A 1 -9.16 -27.38 13.21
CA MET A 1 -9.20 -26.00 13.74
C MET A 1 -10.14 -25.21 12.86
N THR A 2 -11.22 -24.64 13.41
CA THR A 2 -12.17 -23.85 12.62
C THR A 2 -11.61 -22.45 12.42
N SER A 3 -11.53 -21.98 11.17
CA SER A 3 -11.09 -20.61 10.90
C SER A 3 -12.20 -19.62 11.20
N HIS A 4 -11.89 -18.50 11.86
CA HIS A 4 -12.82 -17.38 12.00
C HIS A 4 -12.80 -16.54 10.71
N TYR A 5 -13.99 -16.18 10.22
CA TYR A 5 -14.14 -15.38 9.01
C TYR A 5 -14.59 -13.97 9.38
N PHE A 6 -13.83 -12.96 8.93
CA PHE A 6 -14.22 -11.56 9.00
C PHE A 6 -14.87 -11.14 7.69
N SER A 7 -16.03 -10.52 7.73
CA SER A 7 -16.61 -9.87 6.55
C SER A 7 -15.70 -8.74 6.04
N CYS A 8 -15.93 -8.28 4.80
CA CYS A 8 -15.21 -7.12 4.25
C CYS A 8 -15.38 -5.87 5.13
N ALA A 9 -16.58 -5.65 5.68
CA ALA A 9 -16.85 -4.53 6.58
C ALA A 9 -16.10 -4.64 7.92
N GLU A 10 -16.00 -5.84 8.50
CA GLU A 10 -15.21 -6.08 9.71
C GLU A 10 -13.71 -5.95 9.45
N THR A 11 -13.24 -6.48 8.33
CA THR A 11 -11.85 -6.30 7.86
C THR A 11 -11.52 -4.81 7.75
N ALA A 12 -12.41 -4.01 7.16
CA ALA A 12 -12.23 -2.55 7.08
C ALA A 12 -12.19 -1.87 8.46
N LYS A 13 -12.87 -2.40 9.48
CA LYS A 13 -12.76 -1.88 10.86
C LYS A 13 -11.36 -2.15 11.44
N LEU A 14 -10.82 -3.35 11.21
CA LEU A 14 -9.45 -3.69 11.63
C LEU A 14 -8.43 -2.79 10.93
N VAL A 15 -8.56 -2.59 9.62
CA VAL A 15 -7.70 -1.68 8.84
C VAL A 15 -7.74 -0.25 9.40
N ARG A 16 -8.93 0.30 9.71
CA ARG A 16 -9.05 1.65 10.32
C ARG A 16 -8.34 1.75 11.67
N ASN A 17 -8.44 0.72 12.51
CA ASN A 17 -7.79 0.71 13.82
C ASN A 17 -6.27 0.67 13.68
N GLU A 18 -5.75 -0.18 12.80
CA GLU A 18 -4.30 -0.28 12.55
C GLU A 18 -3.73 1.04 12.01
N LEU A 19 -4.39 1.64 11.01
CA LEU A 19 -3.98 2.92 10.43
C LEU A 19 -3.97 4.05 11.48
N LYS A 20 -5.00 4.11 12.34
CA LYS A 20 -5.09 5.11 13.41
C LYS A 20 -3.98 4.94 14.44
N SER A 21 -3.59 3.70 14.73
CA SER A 21 -2.51 3.38 15.66
C SER A 21 -1.14 3.77 15.09
N ARG A 22 -0.86 3.42 13.82
CA ARG A 22 0.46 3.64 13.20
C ARG A 22 0.70 5.05 12.71
N PHE A 23 -0.34 5.75 12.27
CA PHE A 23 -0.22 7.08 11.66
C PHE A 23 -1.14 8.08 12.38
N PRO A 24 -0.86 8.37 13.67
CA PRO A 24 -1.64 9.36 14.40
C PRO A 24 -1.54 10.72 13.70
N GLY A 25 -2.69 11.34 13.42
CA GLY A 25 -2.78 12.64 12.76
C GLY A 25 -3.05 12.60 11.26
N VAL A 26 -2.98 11.42 10.61
CA VAL A 26 -3.36 11.28 9.20
C VAL A 26 -4.83 10.88 9.08
N LYS A 27 -5.59 11.58 8.25
CA LYS A 27 -7.01 11.30 8.00
C LYS A 27 -7.18 10.34 6.84
N PHE A 28 -7.40 9.06 7.15
CA PHE A 28 -7.71 8.03 6.15
C PHE A 28 -9.21 7.93 5.86
N SER A 29 -9.54 7.73 4.60
CA SER A 29 -10.82 7.23 4.11
C SER A 29 -10.66 5.75 3.80
N VAL A 30 -11.40 4.89 4.51
CA VAL A 30 -11.38 3.43 4.30
C VAL A 30 -12.78 2.99 3.89
N ARG A 31 -12.93 2.55 2.63
CA ARG A 31 -14.20 2.13 2.04
C ARG A 31 -14.14 0.65 1.69
N SER A 32 -15.09 -0.12 2.19
CA SER A 32 -15.28 -1.52 1.83
C SER A 32 -16.27 -1.62 0.67
N ASN A 33 -15.97 -2.45 -0.32
CA ASN A 33 -16.85 -2.77 -1.44
C ASN A 33 -17.00 -4.29 -1.56
N THR A 34 -18.21 -4.74 -1.86
CA THR A 34 -18.53 -6.15 -2.08
C THR A 34 -19.24 -6.27 -3.42
N TYR A 35 -18.81 -7.21 -4.26
CA TYR A 35 -19.32 -7.39 -5.61
C TYR A 35 -19.47 -8.88 -5.94
N ALA A 36 -20.07 -9.19 -7.10
CA ALA A 36 -20.21 -10.57 -7.53
C ALA A 36 -18.83 -11.21 -7.67
N GLY A 37 -18.54 -12.22 -6.84
CA GLY A 37 -17.29 -12.97 -6.89
C GLY A 37 -16.15 -12.41 -6.04
N GLY A 38 -16.35 -11.38 -5.21
CA GLY A 38 -15.30 -10.92 -4.31
C GLY A 38 -15.61 -9.64 -3.54
N ALA A 39 -14.60 -9.14 -2.84
CA ALA A 39 -14.67 -7.87 -2.14
C ALA A 39 -13.31 -7.17 -2.06
N SER A 40 -13.33 -5.85 -1.94
CA SER A 40 -12.12 -5.03 -1.83
C SER A 40 -12.27 -3.94 -0.77
N ILE A 41 -11.13 -3.40 -0.33
CA ILE A 41 -11.09 -2.19 0.50
C ILE A 41 -10.22 -1.14 -0.19
N ASP A 42 -10.77 0.06 -0.36
CA ASP A 42 -10.04 1.22 -0.84
C ASP A 42 -9.66 2.12 0.33
N VAL A 43 -8.35 2.34 0.49
CA VAL A 43 -7.76 3.22 1.50
C VAL A 43 -7.18 4.44 0.80
N SER A 44 -7.70 5.62 1.11
CA SER A 44 -7.22 6.88 0.53
C SER A 44 -6.99 7.97 1.56
N TRP A 45 -6.00 8.83 1.31
CA TRP A 45 -5.64 9.94 2.20
C TRP A 45 -4.91 11.05 1.42
N VAL A 46 -4.81 12.23 2.03
CA VAL A 46 -4.12 13.41 1.48
C VAL A 46 -2.95 13.76 2.38
N ASP A 47 -1.77 13.92 1.79
CA ASP A 47 -0.49 14.14 2.48
C ASP A 47 -0.15 13.03 3.48
N GLY A 48 1.09 12.95 3.97
CA GLY A 48 1.48 11.90 4.93
C GLY A 48 2.34 10.79 4.34
N PRO A 49 2.31 9.59 4.95
CA PRO A 49 3.24 8.51 4.59
C PRO A 49 3.11 8.11 3.12
N ALA A 50 4.21 7.63 2.55
CA ALA A 50 4.23 7.05 1.19
C ALA A 50 3.24 5.88 1.06
N ALA A 51 2.71 5.71 -0.16
CA ALA A 51 1.72 4.67 -0.43
C ALA A 51 2.29 3.29 -0.09
N LYS A 52 3.52 2.97 -0.52
CA LYS A 52 4.25 1.74 -0.14
C LYS A 52 4.33 1.48 1.36
N ILE A 53 4.48 2.53 2.19
CA ILE A 53 4.54 2.37 3.66
C ILE A 53 3.17 1.97 4.20
N VAL A 54 2.10 2.59 3.71
CA VAL A 54 0.72 2.27 4.12
C VAL A 54 0.32 0.90 3.59
N ASP A 55 0.70 0.55 2.37
CA ASP A 55 0.43 -0.73 1.72
C ASP A 55 1.00 -1.90 2.52
N ALA A 56 2.26 -1.78 2.97
CA ALA A 56 2.89 -2.79 3.82
C ALA A 56 2.16 -3.01 5.17
N VAL A 57 1.47 -1.98 5.67
CA VAL A 57 0.69 -2.07 6.92
C VAL A 57 -0.66 -2.74 6.67
N VAL A 58 -1.37 -2.36 5.61
CA VAL A 58 -2.75 -2.82 5.38
C VAL A 58 -2.82 -4.12 4.58
N GLY A 59 -1.82 -4.43 3.76
CA GLY A 59 -1.78 -5.62 2.90
C GLY A 59 -1.83 -6.94 3.66
N GLN A 60 -1.46 -6.96 4.95
CA GLN A 60 -1.63 -8.12 5.82
C GLN A 60 -3.10 -8.50 6.05
N PHE A 61 -4.05 -7.57 5.83
CA PHE A 61 -5.49 -7.82 5.99
C PHE A 61 -6.17 -8.28 4.69
N ALA A 62 -5.43 -8.37 3.58
CA ALA A 62 -5.96 -8.87 2.31
C ALA A 62 -6.05 -10.41 2.35
N GLY A 63 -7.26 -10.95 2.20
CA GLY A 63 -7.57 -12.37 2.18
C GLY A 63 -7.25 -13.07 0.86
N GLY A 64 -6.93 -12.31 -0.20
CA GLY A 64 -6.57 -12.81 -1.51
C GLY A 64 -5.21 -12.30 -1.99
N ARG A 65 -4.66 -12.96 -3.00
CA ARG A 65 -3.50 -12.55 -3.77
C ARG A 65 -3.77 -12.85 -5.24
N PHE A 66 -2.99 -12.24 -6.12
CA PHE A 66 -3.12 -12.39 -7.56
C PHE A 66 -1.76 -12.63 -8.18
N ASP A 67 -1.64 -13.66 -9.01
CA ASP A 67 -0.45 -13.96 -9.81
C ASP A 67 -0.70 -13.56 -11.26
N SER A 68 -0.07 -12.47 -11.68
CA SER A 68 -0.20 -11.93 -13.03
C SER A 68 0.46 -12.80 -14.10
N SER A 69 1.37 -13.71 -13.74
CA SER A 69 2.05 -14.58 -14.71
C SER A 69 1.12 -15.64 -15.32
N ILE A 70 0.06 -15.99 -14.60
CA ILE A 70 -0.93 -16.99 -15.01
C ILE A 70 -2.38 -16.50 -14.86
N ASP A 71 -2.56 -15.19 -14.64
CA ASP A 71 -3.87 -14.53 -14.49
C ASP A 71 -4.79 -15.21 -13.45
N MET A 72 -4.24 -15.51 -12.26
CA MET A 72 -4.94 -16.32 -11.27
C MET A 72 -4.93 -15.70 -9.86
N ALA A 73 -6.12 -15.56 -9.28
CA ALA A 73 -6.31 -15.21 -7.88
C ALA A 73 -6.30 -16.45 -6.98
N TYR A 74 -5.77 -16.30 -5.76
CA TYR A 74 -5.77 -17.36 -4.74
C TYR A 74 -5.97 -16.80 -3.33
N ASN A 75 -6.52 -17.62 -2.45
CA ASN A 75 -6.86 -17.23 -1.09
C ASN A 75 -5.69 -17.42 -0.12
N VAL A 76 -5.63 -16.54 0.89
CA VAL A 76 -4.64 -16.56 1.97
C VAL A 76 -5.37 -16.70 3.31
N SER A 77 -4.92 -17.65 4.12
CA SER A 77 -5.33 -17.76 5.52
C SER A 77 -4.25 -17.17 6.42
N HIS A 78 -4.65 -16.58 7.54
CA HIS A 78 -3.75 -15.87 8.44
C HIS A 78 -3.86 -16.41 9.87
N TRP A 79 -2.78 -16.26 10.64
CA TRP A 79 -2.82 -16.32 12.09
C TRP A 79 -3.00 -14.90 12.61
N MET A 80 -3.95 -14.73 13.53
CA MET A 80 -4.11 -13.52 14.33
C MET A 80 -3.64 -13.82 15.74
N THR A 81 -2.56 -13.17 16.17
CA THR A 81 -2.02 -13.28 17.53
C THR A 81 -2.92 -12.57 18.54
N GLN A 82 -2.73 -12.86 19.83
CA GLN A 82 -3.45 -12.25 20.94
C GLN A 82 -3.27 -10.73 20.99
N ASP A 83 -2.10 -10.22 20.59
CA ASP A 83 -1.81 -8.79 20.49
C ASP A 83 -2.29 -8.16 19.16
N GLY A 84 -2.95 -8.94 18.29
CA GLY A 84 -3.59 -8.45 17.07
C GLY A 84 -2.69 -8.40 15.83
N ARG A 85 -1.45 -8.89 15.90
CA ARG A 85 -0.60 -9.04 14.71
C ARG A 85 -1.17 -10.10 13.79
N ILE A 86 -1.02 -9.83 12.50
CA ILE A 86 -1.46 -10.72 11.44
C ILE A 86 -0.23 -11.28 10.75
N VAL A 87 -0.14 -12.61 10.69
CA VAL A 87 0.91 -13.31 9.94
C VAL A 87 0.28 -14.34 9.02
N ILE A 88 0.91 -14.62 7.88
CA ILE A 88 0.40 -15.62 6.94
C ILE A 88 0.41 -16.99 7.62
N ALA A 89 -0.72 -17.68 7.63
CA ALA A 89 -0.81 -19.06 8.09
C ALA A 89 -0.54 -20.02 6.94
N SER A 90 -1.23 -19.82 5.82
CA SER A 90 -1.02 -20.62 4.63
C SER A 90 -1.62 -19.99 3.39
N ASN A 91 -0.98 -20.22 2.25
CA ASN A 91 -1.56 -20.03 0.94
C ASN A 91 -1.06 -21.14 -0.01
N PRO A 92 -1.86 -21.54 -1.02
CA PRO A 92 -1.46 -22.60 -1.94
C PRO A 92 -0.35 -22.18 -2.91
N GLY A 93 -0.03 -20.88 -2.98
CA GLY A 93 0.76 -20.32 -4.07
C GLY A 93 0.18 -20.67 -5.43
N THR A 94 1.03 -20.60 -6.44
CA THR A 94 0.69 -20.83 -7.85
C THR A 94 1.75 -21.65 -8.59
N GLY A 95 2.85 -22.02 -7.93
CA GLY A 95 3.97 -22.75 -8.54
C GLY A 95 3.57 -24.06 -9.23
N ASP A 96 2.66 -24.84 -8.63
CA ASP A 96 2.14 -26.09 -9.21
C ASP A 96 1.35 -25.87 -10.51
N GLN A 97 0.95 -24.62 -10.78
CA GLN A 97 0.21 -24.19 -11.97
C GLN A 97 1.07 -23.36 -12.92
N LYS A 98 2.41 -23.52 -12.83
CA LYS A 98 3.40 -22.73 -13.59
C LYS A 98 3.35 -21.22 -13.28
N GLY A 99 2.81 -20.86 -12.13
CA GLY A 99 2.82 -19.49 -11.62
C GLY A 99 4.13 -19.13 -10.94
N SER A 100 4.23 -17.86 -10.53
CA SER A 100 5.42 -17.24 -9.97
C SER A 100 5.47 -17.24 -8.44
N HIS A 101 4.36 -17.58 -7.77
CA HIS A 101 4.25 -17.53 -6.31
C HIS A 101 4.40 -18.92 -5.70
N SER A 102 5.34 -19.05 -4.76
CA SER A 102 5.53 -20.29 -4.01
C SER A 102 4.45 -20.45 -2.94
N ALA A 103 4.04 -21.69 -2.69
CA ALA A 103 3.15 -21.99 -1.58
C ALA A 103 3.81 -21.61 -0.24
N GLU A 104 3.02 -21.11 0.70
CA GLU A 104 3.50 -20.77 2.04
C GLU A 104 2.69 -21.51 3.09
N ARG A 105 3.37 -21.99 4.12
CA ARG A 105 2.73 -22.62 5.29
C ARG A 105 3.57 -22.39 6.52
N ASN A 106 3.02 -21.62 7.45
CA ASN A 106 3.68 -21.28 8.70
C ASN A 106 3.01 -21.96 9.88
N TRP A 107 3.84 -22.41 10.82
CA TRP A 107 3.37 -22.92 12.10
C TRP A 107 2.62 -21.84 12.86
N MET A 108 1.69 -22.27 13.71
CA MET A 108 0.98 -21.38 14.62
C MET A 108 2.01 -20.62 15.47
N PRO A 109 2.03 -19.28 15.43
CA PRO A 109 3.12 -18.50 16.02
C PRO A 109 3.11 -18.53 17.56
N GLU A 110 1.95 -18.76 18.17
CA GLU A 110 1.75 -18.83 19.63
C GLU A 110 0.50 -19.66 19.97
N PRO A 111 0.39 -20.22 21.19
CA PRO A 111 -0.72 -21.11 21.57
C PRO A 111 -2.13 -20.53 21.40
N ASP A 112 -2.28 -19.23 21.62
CA ASP A 112 -3.58 -18.52 21.59
C ASP A 112 -3.88 -17.85 20.24
N ALA A 113 -3.01 -18.03 19.24
CA ALA A 113 -3.24 -17.49 17.90
C ALA A 113 -4.46 -18.12 17.25
N LYS A 114 -5.29 -17.28 16.63
CA LYS A 114 -6.50 -17.71 15.94
C LYS A 114 -6.24 -17.83 14.44
N LEU A 115 -6.70 -18.93 13.84
CA LEU A 115 -6.74 -19.05 12.39
C LEU A 115 -7.88 -18.18 11.86
N VAL A 116 -7.57 -17.22 10.99
CA VAL A 116 -8.54 -16.26 10.46
C VAL A 116 -8.49 -16.16 8.93
N ARG A 117 -9.61 -15.72 8.35
CA ARG A 117 -9.74 -15.34 6.95
C ARG A 117 -10.41 -13.97 6.86
N PHE A 118 -9.87 -13.11 6.00
CA PHE A 118 -10.43 -11.79 5.75
C PHE A 118 -11.29 -11.82 4.51
N GLY A 119 -12.45 -11.18 4.60
CA GLY A 119 -13.43 -11.16 3.53
C GLY A 119 -13.14 -10.15 2.44
N ALA A 120 -12.12 -9.30 2.59
CA ALA A 120 -11.62 -8.45 1.51
C ALA A 120 -10.48 -9.19 0.81
N ASP A 121 -10.66 -9.52 -0.47
CA ASP A 121 -9.64 -10.20 -1.27
C ASP A 121 -8.45 -9.29 -1.52
N PHE A 122 -8.74 -8.03 -1.85
CA PHE A 122 -7.73 -7.02 -2.18
C PHE A 122 -7.92 -5.75 -1.35
N ILE A 123 -6.81 -5.09 -1.07
CA ILE A 123 -6.80 -3.77 -0.42
C ILE A 123 -5.94 -2.86 -1.29
N PHE A 124 -6.51 -1.73 -1.70
CA PHE A 124 -5.84 -0.75 -2.56
C PHE A 124 -5.56 0.50 -1.75
N THR A 125 -4.36 1.05 -1.93
CA THR A 125 -3.94 2.29 -1.26
C THR A 125 -3.74 3.40 -2.28
N LYS A 126 -4.30 4.59 -2.00
CA LYS A 126 -4.17 5.75 -2.89
C LYS A 126 -3.84 7.01 -2.08
N ARG A 127 -2.63 7.52 -2.27
CA ARG A 127 -2.20 8.80 -1.72
C ARG A 127 -2.49 9.94 -2.71
N ALA A 128 -3.00 11.06 -2.21
CA ALA A 128 -2.96 12.33 -2.91
C ALA A 128 -1.99 13.28 -2.22
N ILE A 129 -1.41 14.22 -2.98
CA ILE A 129 -0.51 15.26 -2.45
C ILE A 129 -1.19 16.61 -2.60
N SER A 130 -1.20 17.39 -1.52
CA SER A 130 -1.74 18.75 -1.54
C SER A 130 -0.83 19.70 -2.31
N PRO A 131 -1.37 20.76 -2.93
CA PRO A 131 -0.56 21.76 -3.63
C PRO A 131 0.53 22.39 -2.76
N ASN A 132 0.29 22.54 -1.45
CA ASN A 132 1.27 23.09 -0.52
C ASN A 132 2.44 22.13 -0.28
N LEU A 133 2.17 20.83 -0.11
CA LEU A 133 3.22 19.82 0.04
C LEU A 133 4.02 19.68 -1.26
N ALA A 134 3.34 19.65 -2.42
CA ALA A 134 3.98 19.62 -3.73
C ALA A 134 4.94 20.82 -3.92
N ARG A 135 4.49 22.04 -3.60
CA ARG A 135 5.33 23.24 -3.70
C ARG A 135 6.57 23.17 -2.80
N ARG A 136 6.40 22.80 -1.53
CA ARG A 136 7.53 22.65 -0.59
C ARG A 136 8.49 21.52 -0.99
N ALA A 137 8.01 20.49 -1.68
CA ALA A 137 8.84 19.44 -2.23
C ALA A 137 9.59 19.92 -3.48
N LEU A 138 8.96 20.71 -4.35
CA LEU A 138 9.63 21.39 -5.47
C LEU A 138 10.72 22.34 -4.97
N ASP A 139 10.51 23.12 -3.90
CA ASP A 139 11.55 23.99 -3.32
C ASP A 139 12.81 23.19 -2.91
N ARG A 140 12.63 21.96 -2.41
CA ARG A 140 13.75 21.05 -2.10
C ARG A 140 14.45 20.54 -3.35
N LEU A 141 13.70 20.26 -4.41
CA LEU A 141 14.26 19.86 -5.70
C LEU A 141 15.03 21.02 -6.33
N ALA A 142 14.53 22.26 -6.25
CA ALA A 142 15.25 23.46 -6.69
C ALA A 142 16.59 23.60 -5.97
N ALA A 143 16.63 23.37 -4.66
CA ALA A 143 17.88 23.38 -3.88
C ALA A 143 18.88 22.28 -4.30
N LYS A 144 18.43 21.22 -4.96
CA LYS A 144 19.27 20.18 -5.58
C LYS A 144 19.67 20.50 -7.04
N GLY A 145 19.22 21.63 -7.58
CA GLY A 145 19.52 22.05 -8.95
C GLY A 145 18.50 21.57 -10.00
N TYR A 146 17.31 21.11 -9.59
CA TYR A 146 16.25 20.79 -10.55
C TYR A 146 15.64 22.08 -11.14
N PRO A 147 15.40 22.15 -12.47
CA PRO A 147 14.69 23.24 -13.12
C PRO A 147 13.19 23.15 -12.82
N VAL A 148 12.76 23.70 -11.68
CA VAL A 148 11.38 23.62 -11.15
C VAL A 148 10.33 24.28 -12.04
N GLU A 149 10.74 25.16 -12.94
CA GLU A 149 9.90 25.74 -13.99
C GLU A 149 9.49 24.74 -15.08
N CYS A 150 10.27 23.66 -15.25
CA CYS A 150 10.04 22.61 -16.26
C CYS A 150 9.52 21.30 -15.67
N VAL A 151 9.30 21.23 -14.36
CA VAL A 151 8.86 20.01 -13.68
C VAL A 151 7.71 20.23 -12.71
N GLU A 152 6.91 19.18 -12.54
CA GLU A 152 5.92 19.10 -11.48
C GLU A 152 5.96 17.73 -10.79
N ILE A 153 5.45 17.65 -9.57
CA ILE A 153 5.31 16.38 -8.85
C ILE A 153 3.93 15.83 -9.13
N ARG A 154 3.87 14.64 -9.72
CA ARG A 154 2.64 13.87 -9.93
C ARG A 154 2.61 12.65 -9.04
N VAL A 155 1.41 12.09 -8.86
CA VAL A 155 1.21 10.80 -8.21
C VAL A 155 0.65 9.83 -9.23
N SER A 156 1.22 8.64 -9.28
CA SER A 156 0.75 7.54 -10.12
C SER A 156 -0.61 7.07 -9.64
N ASP A 157 -1.54 6.90 -10.59
CA ASP A 157 -2.86 6.32 -10.31
C ASP A 157 -2.80 4.80 -10.08
N TYR A 158 -1.66 4.16 -10.38
CA TYR A 158 -1.49 2.71 -10.28
C TYR A 158 -1.03 2.26 -8.89
N ASP A 159 0.04 2.86 -8.38
CA ASP A 159 0.72 2.47 -7.13
C ASP A 159 0.75 3.60 -6.08
N GLY A 160 0.22 4.78 -6.40
CA GLY A 160 0.18 5.91 -5.46
C GLY A 160 1.56 6.54 -5.19
N GLU A 161 2.58 6.16 -5.95
CA GLU A 161 3.94 6.69 -5.82
C GLU A 161 4.08 8.04 -6.52
N ALA A 162 4.89 8.91 -5.93
CA ALA A 162 5.12 10.24 -6.49
C ALA A 162 6.31 10.20 -7.45
N TYR A 163 6.22 10.94 -8.55
CA TYR A 163 7.29 11.07 -9.53
C TYR A 163 7.40 12.50 -10.06
N ILE A 164 8.60 12.86 -10.49
CA ILE A 164 8.86 14.12 -11.20
C ILE A 164 8.40 13.96 -12.65
N HIS A 165 7.42 14.76 -13.06
CA HIS A 165 6.94 14.85 -14.44
C HIS A 165 7.53 16.10 -15.10
N GLN A 166 8.15 15.94 -16.28
CA GLN A 166 8.59 17.06 -17.10
C GLN A 166 7.40 17.67 -17.82
N THR A 167 7.09 18.93 -17.53
CA THR A 167 6.04 19.69 -18.22
C THR A 167 6.54 20.24 -19.56
N THR A 168 7.85 20.53 -19.63
CA THR A 168 8.57 20.91 -20.84
C THR A 168 9.82 20.06 -20.96
N ARG A 169 10.19 19.70 -22.19
CA ARG A 169 11.39 18.88 -22.43
C ARG A 169 12.65 19.66 -22.05
N ASP A 170 13.40 19.13 -21.10
CA ASP A 170 14.71 19.63 -20.71
C ASP A 170 15.74 18.48 -20.77
N GLU A 171 16.74 18.63 -21.63
CA GLU A 171 17.77 17.60 -21.86
C GLU A 171 18.72 17.42 -20.66
N THR A 172 18.76 18.38 -19.74
CA THR A 172 19.52 18.27 -18.48
C THR A 172 18.89 17.27 -17.51
N LEU A 173 17.60 16.98 -17.65
CA LEU A 173 16.86 16.03 -16.82
C LEU A 173 16.92 14.58 -17.31
N THR A 174 17.41 14.34 -18.53
CA THR A 174 17.39 13.00 -19.18
C THR A 174 18.54 12.07 -18.81
N ARG A 175 19.47 12.46 -17.93
CA ARG A 175 20.62 11.61 -17.54
C ARG A 175 20.73 11.42 -16.03
N GLY A 176 20.46 10.19 -15.57
CA GLY A 176 20.96 9.68 -14.29
C GLY A 176 20.07 9.90 -13.05
N PHE A 177 18.90 10.53 -13.18
CA PHE A 177 18.00 10.75 -12.05
C PHE A 177 16.87 9.72 -11.99
N ASP A 178 16.70 9.14 -10.81
CA ASP A 178 15.55 8.31 -10.45
C ASP A 178 14.42 9.25 -10.00
N MET A 179 13.58 9.64 -10.96
CA MET A 179 12.53 10.66 -10.78
C MET A 179 11.47 10.26 -9.73
N GLU A 180 11.23 8.97 -9.54
CA GLU A 180 10.32 8.47 -8.50
C GLU A 180 10.97 8.60 -7.11
N ARG A 181 12.21 8.12 -6.97
CA ARG A 181 12.94 8.20 -5.70
C ARG A 181 13.10 9.64 -5.25
N GLU A 182 13.51 10.53 -6.15
CA GLU A 182 13.78 11.93 -5.83
C GLU A 182 12.51 12.68 -5.41
N ALA A 183 11.39 12.44 -6.09
CA ALA A 183 10.09 12.98 -5.68
C ALA A 183 9.68 12.48 -4.29
N ASN A 184 9.70 11.17 -4.08
CA ASN A 184 9.30 10.57 -2.81
C ASN A 184 10.20 11.00 -1.64
N GLU A 185 11.52 11.09 -1.85
CA GLU A 185 12.44 11.64 -0.85
C GLU A 185 12.15 13.10 -0.52
N ALA A 186 11.91 13.94 -1.54
CA ALA A 186 11.59 15.34 -1.34
C ALA A 186 10.31 15.50 -0.52
N ILE A 187 9.27 14.72 -0.84
CA ILE A 187 7.99 14.70 -0.09
C ILE A 187 8.21 14.24 1.35
N GLN A 188 8.91 13.12 1.56
CA GLN A 188 9.14 12.56 2.90
C GLN A 188 9.91 13.54 3.80
N ARG A 189 10.98 14.16 3.28
CA ARG A 189 11.75 15.17 4.03
C ARG A 189 10.96 16.45 4.28
N THR A 190 9.96 16.74 3.45
CA THR A 190 9.04 17.87 3.64
C THR A 190 8.04 17.62 4.75
N HIS A 191 7.52 16.40 4.81
CA HIS A 191 6.58 15.98 5.83
C HIS A 191 7.23 15.91 7.22
N CYS A 192 8.45 15.37 7.35
CA CYS A 192 9.13 15.23 8.65
C CYS A 192 9.67 16.55 9.24
N ALA A 193 9.73 17.63 8.46
CA ALA A 193 10.29 18.92 8.88
C ALA A 193 9.21 19.97 9.23
N ALA A 194 7.95 19.55 9.37
CA ALA A 194 6.82 20.36 9.84
C ALA A 194 6.41 19.89 11.24
#